data_AF-A0AAP5QQI6-F1
#
_entry.id   AF-A0AAP5QQI6-F1
#
_cell.length_a   1.000
_cell.length_b   1.000
_cell.length_c   1.000
_cell.angle_alpha   90.00
_cell.angle_beta   90.00
_cell.angle_gamma   90.00
#
_symmetry.space_group_name_H-M   'P 1'
#
loop_
_entity.id
_entity.type
_entity.pdbx_description
1 polymer ?
#
loop_
_entity_poly.entity_id
_entity_poly.type
_entity_poly.pdbx_seq_one_letter_code
_entity_poly.pdbx_strand_id
1 'polypeptide(L)'
;MNLDRHGVVTKKGTRVIFIGVNRFIEIIPTFLDYAAEWPVWDEIADIIEGTMEFNHRDILAGELEPIHDEETGEMYLEFFIAGSPILDCEEATTAL
;
A
#
# COMPACT_ATOMS: atom_id res chain seq x y z
N MET A 1 10.27 -15.59 -3.66
CA MET A 1 10.30 -14.18 -4.11
C MET A 1 10.43 -13.35 -2.86
N ASN A 2 11.49 -12.54 -2.73
CA ASN A 2 11.54 -11.52 -1.68
C ASN A 2 10.58 -10.44 -2.13
N LEU A 3 9.42 -10.32 -1.49
CA LEU A 3 8.51 -9.22 -1.74
C LEU A 3 9.12 -7.99 -1.08
N ASP A 4 9.46 -6.97 -1.87
CA ASP A 4 9.99 -5.72 -1.35
C ASP A 4 8.93 -5.00 -0.50
N ARG A 5 9.36 -4.57 0.69
CA ARG A 5 8.54 -3.95 1.73
C ARG A 5 9.03 -2.54 1.98
N HIS A 6 8.14 -1.56 1.84
CA HIS A 6 8.46 -0.14 2.04
C HIS A 6 7.57 0.46 3.11
N GLY A 7 8.16 0.96 4.19
CA GLY A 7 7.42 1.55 5.30
C GLY A 7 7.30 3.07 5.18
N VAL A 8 6.10 3.58 5.38
CA VAL A 8 5.83 5.02 5.55
C VAL A 8 5.08 5.25 6.87
N VAL A 9 5.15 6.47 7.37
CA VAL A 9 4.41 6.92 8.55
C VAL A 9 3.48 8.05 8.12
N THR A 10 2.18 7.90 8.39
CA THR A 10 1.19 8.92 8.07
C THR A 10 1.36 10.15 8.97
N LYS A 11 0.68 11.26 8.62
CA LYS A 11 0.68 12.49 9.43
C LYS A 11 0.14 12.28 10.86
N LYS A 12 -0.71 11.27 11.09
CA LYS A 12 -1.21 10.93 12.43
C LYS A 12 -0.37 9.89 13.16
N GLY A 13 0.70 9.39 12.54
CA GLY A 13 1.62 8.44 13.15
C GLY A 13 1.33 6.97 12.83
N THR A 14 0.33 6.67 12.00
CA THR A 14 0.03 5.30 11.57
C THR A 14 1.15 4.80 10.67
N ARG A 15 1.72 3.64 11.00
CA ARG A 15 2.73 3.00 10.16
C ARG A 15 2.05 2.13 9.12
N VAL A 16 2.43 2.32 7.85
CA VAL A 16 1.91 1.53 6.72
C VAL A 16 3.09 0.93 5.96
N ILE A 17 3.04 -0.38 5.72
CA ILE A 17 4.03 -1.15 4.98
C ILE A 17 3.44 -1.53 3.62
N PHE A 18 3.99 -0.95 2.56
CA PHE A 18 3.63 -1.26 1.19
C PHE A 18 4.42 -2.46 0.68
N ILE A 19 3.74 -3.46 0.16
CA ILE A 19 4.32 -4.71 -0.35
C ILE A 19 4.11 -4.79 -1.85
N GLY A 20 5.18 -5.09 -2.61
CA GLY A 20 5.12 -5.22 -4.07
C GLY A 20 5.12 -3.88 -4.83
N VAL A 21 5.54 -2.80 -4.18
CA VAL A 21 5.42 -1.41 -4.67
C VAL A 21 6.58 -0.94 -5.55
N ASN A 22 7.64 -1.74 -5.74
CA ASN A 22 8.84 -1.32 -6.48
C ASN A 22 8.54 -0.73 -7.86
N ARG A 23 7.70 -1.39 -8.66
CA ARG A 23 7.30 -0.88 -9.98
C ARG A 23 6.61 0.48 -9.92
N PHE A 24 5.80 0.72 -8.89
CA PHE A 24 5.17 2.04 -8.71
C PHE A 24 6.18 3.11 -8.40
N ILE A 25 7.20 2.82 -7.59
CA ILE A 25 8.26 3.77 -7.25
C ILE A 25 9.16 4.03 -8.47
N GLU A 26 9.38 3.03 -9.33
CA GLU A 26 10.12 3.23 -10.58
C GLU A 26 9.41 4.18 -11.54
N ILE A 27 8.08 4.05 -11.68
CA ILE A 27 7.27 4.88 -12.60
C ILE A 27 6.93 6.24 -11.94
N ILE A 28 6.63 6.22 -10.64
CA ILE A 28 6.19 7.35 -9.84
C ILE A 28 7.03 7.38 -8.54
N PRO A 29 8.23 7.99 -8.57
CA PRO A 29 9.14 8.00 -7.41
C PRO A 29 8.55 8.61 -6.14
N THR A 30 7.57 9.50 -6.29
CA THR A 30 6.87 10.17 -5.20
C THR A 30 5.63 9.41 -4.71
N PHE A 31 5.36 8.21 -5.23
CA PHE A 31 4.17 7.43 -4.91
C PHE A 31 4.01 7.21 -3.40
N LEU A 32 5.08 6.82 -2.71
CA LEU A 32 5.04 6.58 -1.27
C LEU A 32 4.73 7.84 -0.46
N ASP A 33 5.27 9.00 -0.87
CA ASP A 33 4.97 10.28 -0.23
C ASP A 33 3.49 10.63 -0.40
N TYR A 34 2.96 10.49 -1.62
CA TYR A 34 1.54 10.72 -1.90
C TYR A 34 0.62 9.74 -1.16
N ALA A 35 1.00 8.47 -1.12
CA ALA A 35 0.23 7.43 -0.43
C ALA A 35 0.20 7.70 1.07
N ALA A 36 1.31 8.11 1.69
CA ALA A 36 1.36 8.45 3.11
C ALA A 36 0.43 9.60 3.52
N GLU A 37 0.04 10.46 2.58
CA GLU A 37 -0.91 11.55 2.81
C GLU A 37 -2.39 11.12 2.73
N TRP A 38 -2.69 9.89 2.30
CA TRP A 38 -4.09 9.46 2.17
C TRP A 38 -4.72 9.30 3.56
N PRO A 39 -5.88 9.95 3.81
CA PRO A 39 -6.53 9.91 5.12
C PRO A 39 -7.04 8.50 5.48
N VAL A 40 -7.22 7.67 4.46
CA VAL A 40 -7.83 6.35 4.57
C VAL A 40 -7.05 5.38 5.45
N TRP A 41 -5.72 5.53 5.56
CA TRP A 41 -4.91 4.68 6.43
C TRP A 41 -5.24 4.87 7.90
N ASP A 42 -5.44 6.13 8.30
CA ASP A 42 -5.79 6.44 9.67
C ASP A 42 -7.24 6.03 9.97
N GLU A 43 -8.15 6.24 9.02
CA GLU A 43 -9.54 5.79 9.14
C GLU A 43 -9.64 4.27 9.26
N ILE A 44 -8.80 3.53 8.53
CA ILE A 44 -8.77 2.08 8.55
C ILE A 44 -8.10 1.55 9.83
N ALA A 45 -6.99 2.14 10.25
CA ALA A 45 -6.30 1.73 11.48
C ALA A 45 -7.22 1.82 12.71
N ASP A 46 -8.15 2.79 12.73
CA ASP A 46 -9.11 2.96 13.82
C ASP A 46 -10.27 1.93 13.79
N ILE A 47 -10.51 1.22 12.68
CA ILE A 47 -11.76 0.46 12.45
C ILE A 47 -11.53 -1.04 12.21
N ILE A 48 -10.37 -1.45 11.70
CA ILE A 48 -10.20 -2.79 11.15
C ILE A 48 -9.65 -3.81 12.16
N GLU A 49 -10.38 -4.91 12.34
CA GLU A 49 -9.97 -6.13 13.07
C GLU A 49 -9.79 -7.34 12.12
N GLY A 50 -9.26 -7.15 10.90
CA GLY A 50 -8.98 -8.24 9.93
C GLY A 50 -8.60 -7.78 8.51
N THR A 51 -8.30 -8.70 7.59
CA THR A 51 -7.93 -8.35 6.21
C THR A 51 -9.10 -7.74 5.43
N MET A 52 -8.84 -6.66 4.68
CA MET A 52 -9.84 -5.96 3.86
C MET A 52 -9.34 -5.70 2.44
N GLU A 53 -10.22 -5.92 1.45
CA GLU A 53 -9.96 -5.47 0.08
C GLU A 53 -10.07 -3.94 -0.01
N PHE A 54 -9.02 -3.31 -0.50
CA PHE A 54 -8.93 -1.87 -0.65
C PHE A 54 -8.83 -1.50 -2.13
N ASN A 55 -9.74 -0.65 -2.58
CA ASN A 55 -9.71 -0.06 -3.90
C ASN A 55 -9.75 1.47 -3.76
N HIS A 56 -8.68 2.13 -4.22
CA HIS A 56 -8.62 3.58 -4.27
C HIS A 56 -8.85 4.08 -5.69
N ARG A 57 -10.01 4.71 -5.89
CA ARG A 57 -10.37 5.46 -7.12
C ARG A 57 -10.18 4.67 -8.42
N ASP A 58 -10.30 3.34 -8.38
CA ASP A 58 -10.06 2.44 -9.52
C ASP A 58 -8.63 2.48 -10.09
N ILE A 59 -7.70 3.17 -9.40
CA ILE A 59 -6.31 3.35 -9.83
C ILE A 59 -5.39 2.39 -9.08
N LEU A 60 -5.78 1.96 -7.88
CA LEU A 60 -4.98 1.07 -7.06
C LEU A 60 -5.89 0.09 -6.32
N ALA A 61 -5.67 -1.19 -6.54
CA ALA A 61 -6.35 -2.27 -5.84
C ALA A 61 -5.32 -3.09 -5.07
N GLY A 62 -5.67 -3.43 -3.85
CA GLY A 62 -4.81 -4.24 -3.00
C GLY A 62 -5.54 -4.79 -1.79
N GLU A 63 -4.83 -5.61 -1.04
CA GLU A 63 -5.28 -6.19 0.22
C GLU A 63 -4.60 -5.44 1.35
N LEU A 64 -5.38 -5.05 2.34
CA LEU A 64 -4.91 -4.32 3.51
C LEU A 64 -5.14 -5.17 4.75
N GLU A 65 -4.09 -5.37 5.54
CA GLU A 65 -4.12 -6.21 6.73
C GLU A 65 -3.56 -5.46 7.93
N PRO A 66 -4.30 -5.40 9.07
CA PRO A 66 -3.73 -4.91 10.32
C PRO A 66 -2.81 -5.98 10.90
N ILE A 67 -1.57 -5.59 11.18
CA ILE A 67 -0.61 -6.42 11.88
C ILE A 67 -0.38 -5.84 13.26
N HIS A 68 -0.50 -6.71 14.26
CA HIS A 68 -0.11 -6.39 15.62
C HIS A 68 1.28 -7.00 15.86
N ASP A 69 2.27 -6.13 16.06
CA ASP A 69 3.62 -6.55 16.42
C ASP A 69 3.63 -6.96 17.90
N GLU A 70 3.76 -8.26 18.16
CA GLU A 70 3.80 -8.77 19.54
C GLU A 70 5.08 -8.38 20.30
N GLU A 71 6.15 -8.03 19.59
CA GLU A 71 7.45 -7.68 20.18
C GLU A 71 7.49 -6.21 20.61
N THR A 72 6.94 -5.31 19.79
CA THR A 72 6.88 -3.87 20.09
C THR A 72 5.56 -3.43 20.72
N GLY A 73 4.50 -4.23 20.60
CA GLY A 73 3.13 -3.86 20.98
C GLY A 73 2.50 -2.82 20.07
N GLU A 74 3.09 -2.56 18.89
CA GLU A 74 2.59 -1.57 17.94
C GLU A 74 1.67 -2.21 16.90
N MET A 75 0.61 -1.49 16.53
CA MET A 75 -0.22 -1.84 15.39
C MET A 75 0.29 -1.10 14.15
N TYR A 76 0.42 -1.81 13.03
CA TYR A 76 0.72 -1.24 11.72
C TYR A 76 -0.14 -1.90 10.64
N LEU A 77 -0.24 -1.25 9.48
CA LEU A 77 -0.98 -1.78 8.35
C LEU A 77 -0.02 -2.34 7.30
N GLU A 78 -0.28 -3.53 6.78
CA GLU A 78 0.35 -4.07 5.57
C GLU A 78 -0.58 -3.90 4.39
N PHE A 79 -0.12 -3.21 3.35
CA PHE A 79 -0.85 -3.04 2.11
C PHE A 79 -0.15 -3.78 0.97
N PHE A 80 -0.75 -4.88 0.53
CA PHE A 80 -0.31 -5.66 -0.61
C PHE A 80 -0.98 -5.17 -1.88
N ILE A 81 -0.20 -4.65 -2.83
CA ILE A 81 -0.77 -4.18 -4.09
C ILE A 81 -1.07 -5.39 -4.98
N ALA A 82 -2.36 -5.64 -5.21
CA ALA A 82 -2.84 -6.76 -6.03
C ALA A 82 -3.02 -6.37 -7.50
N GLY A 83 -3.21 -5.08 -7.82
CA GLY A 83 -3.32 -4.62 -9.20
C GLY A 83 -3.44 -3.11 -9.34
N SER A 84 -3.07 -2.60 -10.51
CA SER A 84 -3.32 -1.21 -10.90
C SER A 84 -3.30 -1.07 -12.42
N PRO A 85 -4.27 -0.36 -13.01
CA PRO A 85 -4.25 -0.05 -14.44
C PRO A 85 -3.01 0.76 -14.87
N ILE A 86 -2.30 1.41 -13.93
CA ILE A 86 -1.02 2.08 -14.24
C ILE A 86 0.06 1.05 -14.60
N LEU A 87 0.03 -0.14 -13.97
CA LEU A 87 0.95 -1.24 -14.28
C LEU A 87 0.55 -1.97 -15.57
N ASP A 88 -0.75 -2.13 -15.83
CA ASP A 88 -1.27 -2.77 -17.05
C ASP A 88 -0.98 -1.95 -18.32
N CYS A 89 -0.83 -0.62 -18.22
CA CYS A 89 -0.56 0.24 -19.36
C CYS A 89 0.80 -0.02 -20.05
N GLU A 90 1.79 -0.64 -19.39
CA GLU A 90 3.06 -1.02 -20.03
C GLU A 90 3.02 -2.38 -20.75
N GLU A 91 2.12 -3.29 -20.37
CA GLU A 91 1.93 -4.56 -21.09
C GLU A 91 1.31 -4.32 -22.49
N ALA A 92 0.57 -3.23 -22.68
CA ALA A 92 0.01 -2.87 -23.97
C ALA A 92 1.04 -2.29 -24.96
N THR A 93 2.12 -1.68 -24.49
CA THR A 93 3.12 -1.00 -25.34
C THR A 93 4.30 -1.87 -25.75
N THR A 94 4.48 -3.03 -25.12
CA THR A 94 5.51 -4.01 -25.52
C THR A 94 5.00 -5.04 -26.54
N ALA A 95 3.73 -4.96 -26.93
CA ALA A 95 3.09 -5.82 -27.93
C ALA A 95 2.97 -5.20 -29.34
N LEU A 96 3.79 -4.19 -29.69
CA LEU A 96 3.84 -3.56 -31.02
C LEU A 96 5.21 -3.75 -31.70
#